data_AF-A0A357TAW9-F1
#
_entry.id   AF-A0A357TAW9-F1
#
_cell.length_a   1.000
_cell.length_b   1.000
_cell.length_c   1.000
_cell.angle_alpha   90.00
_cell.angle_beta   90.00
_cell.angle_gamma   90.00
#
_symmetry.space_group_name_H-M   'P 1'
#
loop_
_entity.id
_entity.type
_entity.pdbx_description
1 polymer ?
#
loop_
_entity_poly.entity_id
_entity_poly.type
_entity_poly.pdbx_seq_one_letter_code
_entity_poly.pdbx_strand_id
1 'polypeptide(L)'
;MLRKKYKINYYNDVTNLPNRRNPYLYLRNRKEFSVLLIDLGRLKGVNETYGFIYGDMLLNFAAKEIVRIVGTKGRAFHFQGEEFAVFLREQDPKKLSNGLKV
;
A
#
# COMPACT_ATOMS: atom_id res chain seq x y z
N MET A 1 2.02 -26.15 -4.22
CA MET A 1 3.36 -25.50 -4.23
C MET A 1 3.39 -24.17 -4.98
N LEU A 2 2.84 -24.07 -6.20
CA LEU A 2 2.85 -22.85 -7.04
C LEU A 2 2.11 -21.64 -6.43
N ARG A 3 0.89 -21.81 -5.87
CA ARG A 3 0.14 -20.71 -5.23
C ARG A 3 0.87 -20.07 -4.04
N LYS A 4 1.58 -20.87 -3.23
CA LYS A 4 2.33 -20.39 -2.07
C LYS A 4 3.54 -19.57 -2.51
N LYS A 5 4.28 -20.05 -3.53
CA LYS A 5 5.40 -19.34 -4.16
C LYS A 5 4.95 -18.03 -4.83
N TYR A 6 3.76 -18.01 -5.43
CA TYR A 6 3.17 -16.80 -6.03
C TYR A 6 2.84 -15.74 -4.97
N LYS A 7 2.27 -16.15 -3.83
CA LYS A 7 1.96 -15.23 -2.73
C LYS A 7 3.23 -14.56 -2.19
N ILE A 8 4.27 -15.34 -1.89
CA ILE A 8 5.56 -14.84 -1.36
C ILE A 8 6.21 -13.84 -2.33
N ASN A 9 6.13 -14.08 -3.64
CA ASN A 9 6.80 -13.23 -4.62
C ASN A 9 6.09 -11.91 -4.91
N TYR A 10 4.77 -11.84 -4.71
CA TYR A 10 3.94 -10.71 -5.17
C TYR A 10 3.12 -10.02 -4.08
N TYR A 11 3.17 -10.51 -2.85
CA TYR A 11 2.49 -9.94 -1.69
C TYR A 11 3.48 -9.72 -0.54
N ASN A 12 3.14 -8.79 0.35
CA ASN A 12 3.83 -8.56 1.61
C ASN A 12 3.18 -9.43 2.70
N ASP A 13 4.00 -10.12 3.50
CA ASP A 13 3.50 -11.12 4.45
C ASP A 13 2.85 -10.51 5.69
N VAL A 14 3.21 -9.27 6.06
CA VAL A 14 2.63 -8.56 7.20
C VAL A 14 1.26 -8.00 6.83
N THR A 15 1.19 -7.20 5.77
CA THR A 15 -0.01 -6.43 5.40
C THR A 15 -0.95 -7.18 4.45
N ASN A 16 -0.48 -8.28 3.84
CA ASN A 16 -1.17 -9.04 2.79
C ASN A 16 -1.54 -8.20 1.55
N LEU A 17 -0.95 -7.00 1.40
CA LEU A 17 -1.07 -6.19 0.20
C LEU A 17 -0.11 -6.70 -0.89
N PRO A 18 -0.40 -6.44 -2.18
CA PRO A 18 0.57 -6.70 -3.22
C PRO A 18 1.86 -5.89 -2.96
N ASN A 19 3.01 -6.52 -3.19
CA ASN A 19 4.32 -5.89 -2.96
C ASN A 19 4.76 -5.06 -4.17
N ARG A 20 5.91 -4.36 -4.07
CA ARG A 20 6.49 -3.52 -5.15
C ARG A 20 6.74 -4.21 -6.50
N ARG A 21 6.70 -5.55 -6.60
CA ARG A 21 6.83 -6.27 -7.88
C ARG A 21 5.50 -6.41 -8.62
N ASN A 22 4.37 -6.24 -7.94
CA ASN A 22 3.03 -6.38 -8.51
C ASN A 22 2.55 -5.19 -9.39
N PRO A 23 2.93 -3.92 -9.13
CA PRO A 23 2.47 -2.77 -9.92
C PRO A 23 2.59 -2.93 -11.44
N TYR A 24 3.66 -3.58 -11.92
CA TYR A 24 3.87 -3.88 -13.34
C TYR A 24 2.73 -4.72 -13.95
N LEU A 25 2.15 -5.66 -13.19
CA LEU A 25 1.01 -6.46 -13.63
C LEU A 25 -0.28 -5.65 -13.63
N TYR A 26 -0.44 -4.76 -12.63
CA TYR A 26 -1.63 -3.94 -12.48
C TYR A 26 -1.72 -2.83 -13.53
N LEU A 27 -0.58 -2.28 -13.96
CA LEU A 27 -0.50 -1.18 -14.91
C LEU A 27 -0.39 -1.59 -16.37
N ARG A 28 -0.19 -2.88 -16.68
CA ARG A 28 0.13 -3.35 -18.04
C ARG A 28 -0.79 -2.80 -19.15
N ASN A 29 -2.04 -2.51 -18.83
CA ASN A 29 -3.04 -2.00 -19.77
C ASN A 29 -3.56 -0.58 -19.42
N ARG A 30 -2.92 0.14 -18.49
CA ARG A 30 -3.31 1.51 -18.10
C ARG A 30 -2.30 2.51 -18.63
N LYS A 31 -2.76 3.42 -19.48
CA LYS A 31 -1.91 4.45 -20.09
C LYS A 31 -1.71 5.67 -19.19
N GLU A 32 -2.68 5.95 -18.33
CA GLU A 32 -2.69 7.12 -17.48
C GLU A 32 -3.24 6.76 -16.09
N PHE A 33 -2.60 7.28 -15.05
CA PHE A 33 -2.92 7.05 -13.65
C PHE A 33 -2.18 8.06 -12.79
N SER A 34 -2.66 8.29 -11.57
CA SER A 34 -1.89 8.98 -10.54
C SER A 34 -1.35 8.00 -9.52
N VAL A 35 -0.20 8.33 -8.94
CA VAL A 35 0.42 7.56 -7.86
C VAL A 35 0.52 8.43 -6.63
N LEU A 36 0.04 7.92 -5.50
CA LEU A 36 0.31 8.47 -4.19
C LEU A 36 1.34 7.56 -3.50
N LEU A 37 2.45 8.15 -3.06
CA LEU A 37 3.40 7.51 -2.17
C LEU A 37 3.11 7.99 -0.75
N ILE A 38 2.94 7.04 0.16
CA ILE A 38 2.61 7.28 1.56
C ILE A 38 3.74 6.70 2.38
N ASP A 39 4.40 7.54 3.18
CA ASP A 39 5.33 7.13 4.22
C ASP A 39 4.64 7.39 5.57
N LEU A 40 4.46 6.35 6.38
CA LEU A 40 3.85 6.51 7.71
C LEU A 40 4.77 7.28 8.68
N GLY A 41 6.08 7.14 8.49
CA GLY A 41 7.11 7.61 9.39
C GLY A 41 7.06 6.96 10.79
N ARG A 42 8.23 6.96 11.44
CA ARG A 42 8.41 6.59 12.86
C ARG A 42 8.09 5.13 13.22
N LEU A 43 7.92 4.22 12.27
CA LEU A 43 7.82 2.78 12.56
C LEU A 43 9.03 2.29 13.36
N LYS A 44 10.23 2.82 13.07
CA LYS A 44 11.44 2.54 13.86
C LYS A 44 11.25 2.84 15.34
N GLY A 45 10.70 4.01 15.69
CA GLY A 45 10.46 4.38 17.09
C GLY A 45 9.41 3.49 17.77
N VAL A 46 8.38 3.06 17.03
CA VAL A 46 7.39 2.09 17.52
C VAL A 46 8.06 0.74 17.77
N ASN A 47 8.89 0.27 16.85
CA ASN A 47 9.63 -0.99 16.98
C ASN A 47 10.61 -0.94 18.16
N GLU A 48 11.30 0.17 18.36
CA GLU A 48 12.25 0.34 19.48
C GLU A 48 11.54 0.41 20.84
N THR A 49 10.35 1.02 20.90
CA THR A 49 9.61 1.22 22.16
C THR A 49 8.74 0.01 22.53
N TYR A 50 8.07 -0.59 21.55
CA TYR A 50 7.03 -1.60 21.75
C TYR A 50 7.37 -2.96 21.13
N GLY A 51 8.41 -3.05 20.29
CA GLY A 51 8.81 -4.28 19.61
C GLY A 51 8.14 -4.49 18.25
N PHE A 52 8.72 -5.39 17.45
CA PHE A 52 8.31 -5.66 16.05
C PHE A 52 6.85 -6.12 15.90
N ILE A 53 6.29 -6.83 16.88
CA ILE A 53 4.89 -7.28 16.84
C ILE A 53 3.94 -6.07 16.76
N TYR A 54 4.21 -5.01 17.52
CA TYR A 54 3.39 -3.79 17.50
C TYR A 54 3.63 -2.97 16.24
N GLY A 55 4.85 -2.98 15.69
CA GLY A 55 5.13 -2.44 14.37
C GLY A 55 4.31 -3.13 13.27
N ASP A 56 4.27 -4.45 13.28
CA ASP A 56 3.47 -5.24 12.34
C ASP A 56 1.97 -4.97 12.48
N MET A 57 1.49 -4.77 13.70
CA MET A 57 0.10 -4.35 13.95
C MET A 57 -0.19 -2.96 13.38
N LEU A 58 0.73 -1.99 13.54
CA LEU A 58 0.60 -0.65 12.97
C LEU A 58 0.57 -0.69 11.45
N LEU A 59 1.48 -1.45 10.83
CA LEU A 59 1.51 -1.65 9.38
C LEU A 59 0.21 -2.29 8.87
N ASN A 60 -0.31 -3.29 9.57
CA ASN A 60 -1.58 -3.92 9.23
C ASN A 60 -2.76 -2.95 9.35
N PHE A 61 -2.79 -2.15 10.40
CA PHE A 61 -3.82 -1.15 10.59
C PHE A 61 -3.80 -0.11 9.47
N ALA A 62 -2.63 0.46 9.17
CA ALA A 62 -2.46 1.40 8.08
C ALA A 62 -2.86 0.81 6.73
N ALA A 63 -2.46 -0.44 6.44
CA ALA A 63 -2.84 -1.12 5.21
C ALA A 63 -4.37 -1.23 5.06
N LYS A 64 -5.09 -1.58 6.13
CA LYS A 64 -6.56 -1.66 6.13
C LYS A 64 -7.20 -0.31 5.91
N GLU A 65 -6.72 0.73 6.59
CA GLU A 65 -7.24 2.09 6.43
C GLU A 65 -7.00 2.65 5.02
N ILE A 66 -5.80 2.44 4.46
CA ILE A 66 -5.49 2.83 3.09
C ILE A 66 -6.44 2.12 2.12
N VAL A 67 -6.63 0.80 2.24
CA VAL A 67 -7.56 0.06 1.38
C VAL A 67 -8.99 0.56 1.51
N ARG A 68 -9.44 0.85 2.74
CA ARG A 68 -10.77 1.39 3.03
C ARG A 68 -10.99 2.76 2.37
N ILE A 69 -10.03 3.68 2.50
CA ILE A 69 -10.10 5.04 1.95
C ILE A 69 -10.02 5.02 0.42
N VAL A 70 -9.15 4.19 -0.15
CA VAL A 70 -8.99 4.04 -1.61
C VAL A 70 -10.24 3.45 -2.24
N GLY A 71 -10.85 2.45 -1.60
CA GLY A 71 -12.05 1.80 -2.09
C GLY A 71 -11.91 1.34 -3.55
N THR A 72 -12.87 1.74 -4.38
CA THR A 72 -12.91 1.40 -5.82
C THR A 72 -12.12 2.34 -6.71
N LYS A 73 -11.55 3.42 -6.16
CA LYS A 73 -10.86 4.49 -6.91
C LYS A 73 -9.48 4.05 -7.41
N GLY A 74 -8.90 3.01 -6.81
CA GLY A 74 -7.54 2.61 -7.08
C GLY A 74 -7.16 1.28 -6.47
N ARG A 75 -5.85 1.08 -6.30
CA ARG A 75 -5.28 -0.10 -5.67
C ARG A 75 -4.09 0.28 -4.80
N ALA A 76 -4.06 -0.27 -3.59
CA ALA A 76 -2.97 -0.10 -2.65
C ALA A 76 -1.94 -1.24 -2.75
N PHE A 77 -0.69 -0.90 -2.48
CA PHE A 77 0.47 -1.77 -2.50
C PHE A 77 1.33 -1.47 -1.28
N HIS A 78 1.90 -2.50 -0.67
CA HIS A 78 2.96 -2.31 0.32
C HIS A 78 4.28 -2.21 -0.46
N PHE A 79 4.89 -1.03 -0.46
CA PHE A 79 6.02 -0.75 -1.34
C PHE A 79 7.31 -1.27 -0.71
N GLN A 80 7.67 -0.76 0.47
CA GLN A 80 8.86 -1.15 1.21
C GLN A 80 8.80 -0.63 2.66
N GLY A 81 9.14 -1.46 3.65
CA GLY A 81 9.22 -0.99 5.04
C GLY A 81 7.91 -0.42 5.58
N GLU A 82 7.88 0.89 5.83
CA GLU A 82 6.70 1.66 6.26
C GLU A 82 6.01 2.44 5.12
N GLU A 83 6.46 2.23 3.88
CA GLU A 83 5.99 2.91 2.69
C GLU A 83 4.92 2.12 1.94
N PHE A 84 3.88 2.84 1.52
CA PHE A 84 2.78 2.34 0.70
C PHE A 84 2.69 3.12 -0.60
N ALA A 85 2.25 2.44 -1.66
CA ALA A 85 1.92 3.08 -2.92
C ALA A 85 0.44 2.85 -3.23
N VAL A 86 -0.24 3.88 -3.71
CA VAL A 86 -1.62 3.82 -4.15
C VAL A 86 -1.72 4.29 -5.59
N PHE A 87 -2.25 3.44 -6.45
CA PHE A 87 -2.45 3.75 -7.87
C PHE A 87 -3.91 4.10 -8.08
N LEU A 88 -4.18 5.34 -8.47
CA LEU A 88 -5.50 5.92 -8.62
C LEU A 88 -5.87 6.04 -10.10
N ARG A 89 -7.16 5.86 -10.39
CA ARG A 89 -7.73 6.06 -11.72
C ARG A 89 -7.96 7.54 -12.04
N GLU A 90 -8.20 8.34 -11.01
CA GLU A 90 -8.33 9.79 -11.12
C GLU A 90 -6.95 10.39 -11.44
N GLN A 91 -6.95 11.36 -12.35
CA GLN A 91 -5.77 12.01 -12.87
C GLN A 91 -5.76 13.51 -12.57
N ASP A 92 -6.91 14.09 -12.25
CA ASP A 92 -7.04 15.51 -11.90
C ASP A 92 -6.57 15.75 -10.46
N PRO A 93 -5.45 16.48 -10.24
CA PRO A 93 -4.93 16.75 -8.92
C PRO A 93 -5.93 17.44 -7.98
N LYS A 94 -6.85 18.25 -8.54
CA LYS A 94 -7.87 18.96 -7.75
C LYS A 94 -8.95 18.02 -7.23
N LYS A 95 -9.26 16.94 -7.96
CA LYS A 95 -10.23 15.92 -7.52
C LYS A 95 -9.60 14.94 -6.53
N LEU A 96 -8.30 14.67 -6.67
CA LEU A 96 -7.54 13.85 -5.73
C LEU A 96 -7.52 14.47 -4.33
N SER A 97 -7.22 15.77 -4.21
CA SER A 97 -7.13 16.45 -2.91
C SER A 97 -8.48 16.55 -2.17
N ASN A 98 -9.60 16.59 -2.88
CA ASN A 98 -10.94 16.62 -2.29
C ASN A 98 -11.45 15.22 -1.90
N GLY A 99 -11.01 14.17 -2.60
CA GLY A 99 -11.47 12.80 -2.39
C GLY A 99 -10.67 11.97 -1.38
N LEU A 100 -9.57 12.52 -0.84
CA LEU A 100 -8.62 11.87 0.08
C LEU A 100 -8.50 12.59 1.44
N LYS A 101 -9.34 13.60 1.72
CA LYS A 101 -9.37 14.24 3.05
C LYS A 101 -9.79 13.20 4.09
N VAL A 102 -8.92 12.96 5.06
CA VAL A 102 -9.17 12.18 6.28
C VAL A 102 -9.66 13.12 7.36
#